data_AF-A0A6J0LAT7-F1
#
_entry.id   AF-A0A6J0LAT7-F1
#
_cell.length_a   1.000
_cell.length_b   1.000
_cell.length_c   1.000
_cell.angle_alpha   90.00
_cell.angle_beta   90.00
_cell.angle_gamma   90.00
#
_symmetry.space_group_name_H-M   'P 1'
#
loop_
_entity.id
_entity.type
_entity.pdbx_description
1 polymer ?
#
loop_
_entity_poly.entity_id
_entity_poly.type
_entity_poly.pdbx_seq_one_letter_code
_entity_poly.pdbx_strand_id
1 'polypeptide(L)'
;MRKHSIRESLKSFFEPHLHPDNAELLKGTKTEIDEKVNKILGIVESGDIEEDESKRAVVAELVKEFYRDYESLYNQYDDLTGEIRRKVHGKGENDSSSSSSGSDSDSDKKSKRNGRADNDMMESLKKQNEAANLEIADLKKKLEATVEENEAEHQETLKKLKESEDIIGDLRLETDKLATKNKELNQKLEAAGEKETDLNQKLDDVNKERDGLEAEVEREKQEKAALLNQLNDVQNALLEQEAAYNTLSQEHRQVNGLFQEREATIKKLTEDYRQAREMLEEYMSKLEETERRMQETGKDVTSREVEIEELQETVESLRNRVEMKGEEVENLMEKMNNIEVKLRLSNQKLRVTEQVLREKEEEVRSIEAKHLEKQALLEERILMTHETYRGLINEMSERVNSTLLDRFQSLSEKIEEKHLSFEEIVVEATRMILKAKECVVEMKNEKEEMEKGKEEMEKKLEGQVREKEGLKESLLGLGEEKREAIRQLCVWTEHHRDRCEYLEEVLSKMVVARGQRQPQR
;
A
#
# COMPACT_ATOMS: atom_id res chain seq x y z
N MET A 1 -31.51 -105.73 -26.18
CA MET A 1 -30.51 -104.78 -25.66
C MET A 1 -30.60 -103.47 -26.45
N ARG A 2 -30.74 -102.28 -25.83
CA ARG A 2 -30.68 -100.97 -26.56
C ARG A 2 -30.11 -99.78 -25.76
N LYS A 3 -29.87 -99.90 -24.45
CA LYS A 3 -29.36 -98.78 -23.61
C LYS A 3 -27.83 -98.59 -23.63
N HIS A 4 -27.06 -99.61 -24.05
CA HIS A 4 -25.60 -99.52 -24.09
C HIS A 4 -25.08 -98.72 -25.29
N SER A 5 -25.53 -99.03 -26.51
CA SER A 5 -25.10 -98.35 -27.75
C SER A 5 -25.19 -96.81 -27.67
N ILE A 6 -26.30 -96.23 -27.21
CA ILE A 6 -26.43 -94.77 -27.08
C ILE A 6 -25.39 -94.20 -26.09
N ARG A 7 -25.10 -94.93 -25.00
CA ARG A 7 -24.14 -94.50 -23.98
C ARG A 7 -22.69 -94.66 -24.43
N GLU A 8 -22.39 -95.66 -25.24
CA GLU A 8 -21.08 -95.85 -25.87
C GLU A 8 -20.83 -94.82 -26.98
N SER A 9 -21.83 -94.53 -27.83
CA SER A 9 -21.76 -93.45 -28.81
C SER A 9 -21.63 -92.06 -28.16
N LEU A 10 -22.37 -91.77 -27.09
CA LEU A 10 -22.17 -90.52 -26.33
C LEU A 10 -20.80 -90.49 -25.66
N LYS A 11 -20.30 -91.62 -25.14
CA LYS A 11 -18.96 -91.68 -24.55
C LYS A 11 -17.88 -91.40 -25.60
N SER A 12 -17.86 -92.09 -26.75
CA SER A 12 -16.85 -91.84 -27.79
C SER A 12 -16.93 -90.44 -28.40
N PHE A 13 -18.10 -89.80 -28.42
CA PHE A 13 -18.26 -88.43 -28.93
C PHE A 13 -17.79 -87.35 -27.93
N PHE A 14 -17.92 -87.57 -26.62
CA PHE A 14 -17.54 -86.57 -25.60
C PHE A 14 -16.21 -86.86 -24.88
N GLU A 15 -15.66 -88.07 -24.95
CA GLU A 15 -14.39 -88.45 -24.32
C GLU A 15 -13.16 -87.63 -24.80
N PRO A 16 -13.04 -87.22 -26.07
CA PRO A 16 -12.02 -86.26 -26.50
C PRO A 16 -12.19 -84.85 -25.90
N HIS A 17 -13.42 -84.44 -25.59
CA HIS A 17 -13.75 -83.09 -25.14
C HIS A 17 -13.75 -82.92 -23.61
N LEU A 18 -13.83 -84.02 -22.84
CA LEU A 18 -13.86 -84.01 -21.38
C LEU A 18 -12.49 -84.19 -20.70
N HIS A 19 -11.40 -84.13 -21.47
CA HIS A 19 -10.01 -84.25 -20.99
C HIS A 19 -9.71 -83.22 -19.88
N PRO A 20 -8.99 -83.60 -18.80
CA PRO A 20 -8.72 -82.69 -17.67
C PRO A 20 -7.92 -81.46 -18.10
N ASP A 21 -7.01 -81.62 -19.05
CA ASP A 21 -6.13 -80.56 -19.56
C ASP A 21 -6.96 -79.43 -20.24
N ASN A 22 -8.05 -79.79 -20.92
CA ASN A 22 -8.96 -78.81 -21.52
C ASN A 22 -9.71 -78.00 -20.44
N ALA A 23 -10.06 -78.62 -19.32
CA ALA A 23 -10.70 -77.92 -18.20
C ALA A 23 -9.72 -77.00 -17.47
N GLU A 24 -8.44 -77.38 -17.39
CA GLU A 24 -7.38 -76.53 -16.82
C GLU A 24 -7.04 -75.35 -17.76
N LEU A 25 -7.02 -75.56 -19.08
CA LEU A 25 -6.91 -74.50 -20.09
C LEU A 25 -8.10 -73.52 -20.07
N LEU A 26 -9.34 -74.01 -19.96
CA LEU A 26 -10.53 -73.13 -19.81
C LEU A 26 -10.45 -72.30 -18.52
N LYS A 27 -10.00 -72.92 -17.42
CA LYS A 27 -9.84 -72.21 -16.15
C LYS A 27 -8.74 -71.13 -16.22
N GLY A 28 -7.62 -71.43 -16.87
CA GLY A 28 -6.52 -70.48 -17.10
C GLY A 28 -6.94 -69.29 -17.97
N THR A 29 -7.67 -69.56 -19.07
CA THR A 29 -8.20 -68.51 -19.95
C THR A 29 -9.30 -67.67 -19.30
N LYS A 30 -10.13 -68.23 -18.40
CA LYS A 30 -11.01 -67.39 -17.54
C LYS A 30 -10.17 -66.45 -16.67
N THR A 31 -9.19 -66.95 -15.91
CA THR A 31 -8.36 -66.07 -15.06
C THR A 31 -7.61 -64.98 -15.85
N GLU A 32 -7.17 -65.28 -17.08
CA GLU A 32 -6.54 -64.28 -17.96
C GLU A 32 -7.53 -63.21 -18.46
N ILE A 33 -8.81 -63.56 -18.65
CA ILE A 33 -9.90 -62.63 -18.98
C ILE A 33 -10.27 -61.78 -17.76
N ASP A 34 -10.40 -62.40 -16.58
CA ASP A 34 -10.70 -61.72 -15.32
C ASP A 34 -9.61 -60.67 -15.01
N GLU A 35 -8.33 -60.98 -15.19
CA GLU A 35 -7.21 -60.02 -15.06
C GLU A 35 -7.30 -58.86 -16.08
N LYS A 36 -7.63 -59.15 -17.34
CA LYS A 36 -7.78 -58.13 -18.39
C LYS A 36 -8.94 -57.17 -18.10
N VAL A 37 -10.08 -57.69 -17.64
CA VAL A 37 -11.26 -56.87 -17.29
C VAL A 37 -10.96 -55.98 -16.08
N ASN A 38 -10.32 -56.52 -15.03
CA ASN A 38 -9.88 -55.71 -13.89
C ASN A 38 -8.87 -54.63 -14.30
N LYS A 39 -7.96 -54.92 -15.23
CA LYS A 39 -7.02 -53.92 -15.77
C LYS A 39 -7.73 -52.83 -16.59
N ILE A 40 -8.75 -53.17 -17.38
CA ILE A 40 -9.55 -52.19 -18.13
C ILE A 40 -10.33 -51.30 -17.16
N LEU A 41 -11.03 -51.88 -16.18
CA LEU A 41 -11.75 -51.11 -15.16
C LEU A 41 -10.81 -50.19 -14.38
N GLY A 42 -9.63 -50.67 -13.98
CA GLY A 42 -8.63 -49.85 -13.31
C GLY A 42 -8.18 -48.63 -14.13
N ILE A 43 -8.07 -48.74 -15.46
CA ILE A 43 -7.72 -47.64 -16.36
C ILE A 43 -8.89 -46.65 -16.56
N VAL A 44 -10.14 -47.14 -16.58
CA VAL A 44 -11.33 -46.27 -16.70
C VAL A 44 -11.64 -45.55 -15.37
N GLU A 45 -11.36 -46.18 -14.24
CA GLU A 45 -11.60 -45.65 -12.89
C GLU A 45 -10.43 -44.81 -12.32
N SER A 46 -9.20 -44.95 -12.82
CA SER A 46 -8.05 -44.13 -12.38
C SER A 46 -8.11 -42.68 -12.88
N GLY A 47 -8.81 -42.42 -13.98
CA GLY A 47 -8.91 -41.09 -14.59
C GLY A 47 -7.73 -40.68 -15.48
N ASP A 48 -6.83 -41.61 -15.84
CA ASP A 48 -5.67 -41.37 -16.73
C ASP A 48 -6.05 -41.10 -18.21
N ILE A 49 -7.31 -40.74 -18.49
CA ILE A 49 -7.84 -40.46 -19.82
C ILE A 49 -8.60 -39.12 -19.75
N GLU A 50 -8.26 -38.18 -20.65
CA GLU A 50 -8.85 -36.82 -20.72
C GLU A 50 -10.32 -36.78 -21.20
N GLU A 51 -11.11 -37.83 -20.97
CA GLU A 51 -12.54 -37.88 -21.30
C GLU A 51 -13.45 -37.54 -20.12
N ASP A 52 -14.61 -36.97 -20.45
CA ASP A 52 -15.73 -36.64 -19.57
C ASP A 52 -16.06 -37.78 -18.59
N GLU A 53 -16.14 -37.44 -17.30
CA GLU A 53 -16.46 -38.35 -16.20
C GLU A 53 -17.78 -39.10 -16.41
N SER A 54 -18.75 -38.45 -17.07
CA SER A 54 -20.03 -39.04 -17.47
C SER A 54 -19.84 -40.20 -18.45
N LYS A 55 -18.88 -40.11 -19.37
CA LYS A 55 -18.55 -41.18 -20.32
C LYS A 55 -17.76 -42.30 -19.65
N ARG A 56 -16.79 -41.95 -18.79
CA ARG A 56 -16.01 -42.95 -18.03
C ARG A 56 -16.94 -43.86 -17.22
N ALA A 57 -17.96 -43.27 -16.57
CA ALA A 57 -19.00 -44.02 -15.85
C ALA A 57 -19.77 -44.99 -16.77
N VAL A 58 -20.26 -44.53 -17.92
CA VAL A 58 -20.99 -45.38 -18.90
C VAL A 58 -20.12 -46.52 -19.45
N VAL A 59 -18.84 -46.26 -19.75
CA VAL A 59 -17.91 -47.30 -20.22
C VAL A 59 -17.63 -48.33 -19.10
N ALA A 60 -17.44 -47.89 -17.85
CA ALA A 60 -17.27 -48.80 -16.73
C ALA A 60 -18.52 -49.66 -16.46
N GLU A 61 -19.72 -49.09 -16.62
CA GLU A 61 -20.98 -49.82 -16.49
C GLU A 61 -21.16 -50.87 -17.61
N LEU A 62 -20.89 -50.49 -18.87
CA LEU A 62 -20.96 -51.41 -20.02
C LEU A 62 -19.95 -52.57 -19.92
N VAL A 63 -18.74 -52.32 -19.40
CA VAL A 63 -17.74 -53.37 -19.14
C VAL A 63 -18.20 -54.31 -18.00
N LYS A 64 -18.83 -53.78 -16.95
CA LYS A 64 -19.39 -54.58 -15.84
C LYS A 64 -20.60 -55.42 -16.30
N GLU A 65 -21.40 -54.89 -17.23
CA GLU A 65 -22.49 -55.62 -17.90
C GLU A 65 -21.97 -56.77 -18.77
N PHE A 66 -21.03 -56.50 -19.68
CA PHE A 66 -20.42 -57.53 -20.52
C PHE A 66 -19.75 -58.64 -19.71
N TYR A 67 -19.04 -58.30 -18.63
CA TYR A 67 -18.38 -59.28 -17.77
C TYR A 67 -19.39 -60.17 -17.02
N ARG A 68 -20.51 -59.61 -16.56
CA ARG A 68 -21.61 -60.34 -15.91
C ARG A 68 -22.28 -61.33 -16.88
N ASP A 69 -22.44 -60.94 -18.14
CA ASP A 69 -23.01 -61.81 -19.17
C ASP A 69 -22.02 -62.92 -19.59
N TYR A 70 -20.71 -62.61 -19.67
CA TYR A 70 -19.65 -63.60 -19.83
C TYR A 70 -19.60 -64.60 -18.68
N GLU A 71 -19.71 -64.14 -17.43
CA GLU A 71 -19.73 -65.01 -16.26
C GLU A 71 -20.98 -65.90 -16.22
N SER A 72 -22.15 -65.36 -16.58
CA SER A 72 -23.38 -66.13 -16.75
C SER A 72 -23.24 -67.24 -17.80
N LEU A 73 -22.60 -66.95 -18.93
CA LEU A 73 -22.34 -67.92 -20.00
C LEU A 73 -21.31 -68.99 -19.57
N TYR A 74 -20.26 -68.60 -18.85
CA TYR A 74 -19.25 -69.52 -18.32
C TYR A 74 -19.87 -70.51 -17.33
N ASN A 75 -20.72 -70.03 -16.42
CA ASN A 75 -21.38 -70.87 -15.42
C ASN A 75 -22.34 -71.87 -16.08
N GLN A 76 -23.09 -71.46 -17.11
CA GLN A 76 -23.93 -72.37 -17.91
C GLN A 76 -23.11 -73.46 -18.62
N TYR A 77 -21.89 -73.15 -19.07
CA TYR A 77 -20.99 -74.13 -19.68
C TYR A 77 -20.45 -75.15 -18.66
N ASP A 78 -20.10 -74.72 -17.45
CA ASP A 78 -19.63 -75.62 -16.39
C ASP A 78 -20.76 -76.53 -15.88
N ASP A 79 -21.97 -76.01 -15.70
CA ASP A 79 -23.18 -76.80 -15.38
C ASP A 79 -23.45 -77.89 -16.43
N LEU A 80 -23.40 -77.53 -17.72
CA LEU A 80 -23.60 -78.46 -18.84
C LEU A 80 -22.49 -79.53 -18.90
N THR A 81 -21.23 -79.12 -18.68
CA THR A 81 -20.07 -80.01 -18.60
C THR A 81 -20.19 -80.99 -17.42
N GLY A 82 -20.66 -80.51 -16.26
CA GLY A 82 -20.98 -81.33 -15.10
C GLY A 82 -22.11 -82.33 -15.38
N GLU A 83 -23.16 -81.91 -16.08
CA GLU A 83 -24.29 -82.77 -16.45
C GLU A 83 -23.88 -83.91 -17.40
N ILE A 84 -23.07 -83.62 -18.42
CA ILE A 84 -22.52 -84.65 -19.32
C ILE A 84 -21.66 -85.64 -18.51
N ARG A 85 -20.79 -85.14 -17.63
CA ARG A 85 -19.92 -85.97 -16.77
C ARG A 85 -20.73 -86.93 -15.86
N ARG A 86 -21.89 -86.48 -15.35
CA ARG A 86 -22.86 -87.30 -14.60
C ARG A 86 -23.48 -88.42 -15.46
N LYS A 87 -23.88 -88.12 -16.70
CA LYS A 87 -24.59 -89.06 -17.59
C LYS A 87 -23.74 -90.24 -18.08
N VAL A 88 -22.43 -90.09 -18.19
CA VAL A 88 -21.54 -91.09 -18.80
C VAL A 88 -21.30 -92.36 -17.93
N HIS A 89 -21.62 -92.38 -16.62
CA HIS A 89 -20.98 -93.33 -15.68
C HIS A 89 -21.82 -94.47 -14.99
N GLY A 90 -23.08 -94.80 -15.38
CA GLY A 90 -23.91 -95.86 -14.69
C GLY A 90 -24.08 -97.27 -15.35
N LYS A 91 -23.93 -98.37 -14.58
CA LYS A 91 -23.89 -99.89 -14.85
C LYS A 91 -25.00 -100.62 -15.74
N GLY A 92 -24.86 -101.95 -16.08
CA GLY A 92 -25.80 -102.89 -16.86
C GLY A 92 -25.42 -104.44 -17.01
N GLU A 93 -26.17 -105.39 -17.72
CA GLU A 93 -26.05 -106.95 -17.85
C GLU A 93 -26.93 -107.81 -19.01
N ASN A 94 -26.57 -109.08 -19.59
CA ASN A 94 -27.22 -110.36 -20.37
C ASN A 94 -27.77 -110.60 -21.94
N ASP A 95 -28.03 -111.72 -22.81
CA ASP A 95 -27.82 -113.28 -23.19
C ASP A 95 -28.40 -113.98 -24.63
N SER A 96 -28.20 -115.32 -25.15
CA SER A 96 -28.78 -116.15 -26.44
C SER A 96 -28.28 -117.71 -26.82
N SER A 97 -28.53 -118.73 -27.83
CA SER A 97 -29.50 -119.41 -28.93
C SER A 97 -29.05 -120.78 -29.82
N SER A 98 -29.84 -121.71 -30.61
CA SER A 98 -29.45 -122.99 -31.54
C SER A 98 -30.46 -123.99 -32.47
N SER A 99 -30.11 -125.02 -33.41
CA SER A 99 -30.98 -126.12 -34.28
C SER A 99 -30.42 -127.31 -35.35
N SER A 100 -31.14 -128.42 -35.94
CA SER A 100 -30.85 -129.48 -37.15
C SER A 100 -31.76 -130.88 -37.42
N SER A 101 -31.80 -132.02 -38.32
CA SER A 101 -31.56 -132.66 -39.79
C SER A 101 -31.88 -134.29 -40.19
N GLY A 102 -32.06 -134.93 -41.46
CA GLY A 102 -32.16 -136.51 -41.90
C GLY A 102 -32.60 -137.21 -43.38
N SER A 103 -32.50 -138.59 -43.80
CA SER A 103 -32.89 -139.43 -45.15
C SER A 103 -32.95 -141.13 -45.24
N ASP A 104 -33.06 -142.23 -46.18
CA ASP A 104 -33.01 -142.84 -47.69
C ASP A 104 -33.58 -144.40 -48.11
N SER A 105 -33.48 -145.12 -49.37
CA SER A 105 -33.98 -146.61 -49.84
C SER A 105 -33.65 -147.44 -51.29
N ASP A 106 -34.02 -148.80 -51.68
CA ASP A 106 -33.71 -149.74 -52.99
C ASP A 106 -34.45 -151.22 -53.43
N SER A 107 -34.28 -152.02 -54.62
CA SER A 107 -34.52 -153.59 -55.01
C SER A 107 -34.65 -154.37 -56.52
N ASP A 108 -34.43 -155.75 -56.85
CA ASP A 108 -34.57 -156.57 -58.24
C ASP A 108 -34.96 -158.21 -58.51
N LYS A 109 -34.77 -159.00 -59.71
CA LYS A 109 -35.42 -160.34 -60.33
C LYS A 109 -34.68 -161.40 -61.42
N LYS A 110 -35.17 -162.62 -62.03
CA LYS A 110 -34.83 -163.48 -63.38
C LYS A 110 -35.10 -165.14 -63.67
N SER A 111 -35.02 -165.88 -64.91
CA SER A 111 -35.28 -167.45 -65.29
C SER A 111 -34.93 -168.24 -66.75
N LYS A 112 -35.08 -169.65 -67.11
CA LYS A 112 -34.92 -170.49 -68.51
C LYS A 112 -34.95 -172.17 -68.82
N ARG A 113 -35.28 -172.79 -70.09
CA ARG A 113 -34.87 -174.07 -71.03
C ARG A 113 -35.27 -175.70 -71.15
N ASN A 114 -35.41 -176.47 -72.37
CA ASN A 114 -34.94 -177.93 -72.94
C ASN A 114 -35.77 -179.08 -73.87
N GLY A 115 -35.23 -180.19 -74.61
CA GLY A 115 -35.91 -181.42 -75.41
C GLY A 115 -35.16 -182.56 -76.42
N ARG A 116 -35.69 -183.78 -76.98
CA ARG A 116 -35.10 -184.91 -78.00
C ARG A 116 -35.94 -186.24 -78.62
N ALA A 117 -35.53 -187.13 -79.66
CA ALA A 117 -36.19 -188.47 -80.29
C ALA A 117 -35.41 -189.60 -81.30
N ASP A 118 -35.97 -190.79 -81.88
CA ASP A 118 -35.36 -192.10 -82.57
C ASP A 118 -36.11 -193.12 -83.70
N ASN A 119 -35.55 -194.26 -84.38
CA ASN A 119 -36.15 -195.40 -85.35
C ASN A 119 -35.32 -196.82 -85.67
N ASP A 120 -35.37 -197.93 -86.59
CA ASP A 120 -35.97 -198.61 -87.90
C ASP A 120 -35.59 -200.21 -88.33
N MET A 121 -36.11 -201.04 -89.40
CA MET A 121 -35.72 -202.52 -89.92
C MET A 121 -36.34 -203.33 -91.26
N MET A 122 -35.86 -204.55 -91.86
CA MET A 122 -36.32 -205.42 -93.11
C MET A 122 -35.85 -206.98 -93.40
N GLU A 123 -36.50 -207.88 -94.26
CA GLU A 123 -35.87 -209.01 -95.13
C GLU A 123 -36.64 -209.65 -96.41
N SER A 124 -35.91 -209.92 -97.55
CA SER A 124 -36.04 -210.86 -98.76
C SER A 124 -37.39 -211.28 -99.45
N LEU A 125 -37.58 -211.17 -100.80
CA LEU A 125 -37.23 -212.26 -101.77
C LEU A 125 -36.95 -211.82 -103.26
N LYS A 126 -35.87 -211.06 -103.46
CA LYS A 126 -34.86 -211.32 -104.52
C LYS A 126 -35.27 -211.51 -106.01
N LYS A 127 -36.11 -210.64 -106.61
CA LYS A 127 -36.06 -210.43 -108.10
C LYS A 127 -36.54 -209.09 -108.69
N GLN A 128 -36.89 -208.09 -107.88
CA GLN A 128 -37.13 -206.69 -108.33
C GLN A 128 -36.11 -205.68 -107.78
N ASN A 129 -35.18 -206.11 -106.94
CA ASN A 129 -34.28 -205.22 -106.18
C ASN A 129 -33.16 -204.58 -107.05
N GLU A 130 -32.91 -205.08 -108.25
CA GLU A 130 -31.80 -204.61 -109.10
C GLU A 130 -32.12 -203.31 -109.86
N ALA A 131 -33.39 -202.92 -109.99
CA ALA A 131 -33.80 -201.65 -110.59
C ALA A 131 -33.71 -200.47 -109.61
N ALA A 132 -34.27 -200.62 -108.40
CA ALA A 132 -34.38 -199.53 -107.42
C ALA A 132 -33.02 -199.03 -106.88
N ASN A 133 -32.00 -199.90 -106.82
CA ASN A 133 -30.68 -199.53 -106.32
C ASN A 133 -29.94 -198.52 -107.21
N LEU A 134 -30.27 -198.41 -108.51
CA LEU A 134 -29.71 -197.38 -109.39
C LEU A 134 -30.29 -195.99 -109.10
N GLU A 135 -31.57 -195.91 -108.73
CA GLU A 135 -32.27 -194.64 -108.48
C GLU A 135 -31.89 -194.04 -107.11
N ILE A 136 -31.70 -194.88 -106.09
CA ILE A 136 -31.21 -194.47 -104.76
C ILE A 136 -29.78 -193.89 -104.85
N ALA A 137 -28.93 -194.45 -105.73
CA ALA A 137 -27.55 -193.99 -105.90
C ALA A 137 -27.46 -192.55 -106.44
N ASP A 138 -28.31 -192.17 -107.39
CA ASP A 138 -28.31 -190.81 -107.97
C ASP A 138 -28.88 -189.76 -107.00
N LEU A 139 -29.93 -190.11 -106.25
CA LEU A 139 -30.47 -189.26 -105.18
C LEU A 139 -29.44 -189.02 -104.07
N LYS A 140 -28.69 -190.05 -103.66
CA LYS A 140 -27.65 -189.89 -102.64
C LYS A 140 -26.53 -188.96 -103.11
N LYS A 141 -26.12 -189.07 -104.38
CA LYS A 141 -25.10 -188.20 -104.98
C LYS A 141 -25.53 -186.73 -105.08
N LYS A 142 -26.83 -186.46 -105.30
CA LYS A 142 -27.39 -185.11 -105.19
C LYS A 142 -27.34 -184.56 -103.77
N LEU A 143 -27.67 -185.38 -102.77
CA LEU A 143 -27.66 -184.96 -101.37
C LEU A 143 -26.25 -184.55 -100.91
N GLU A 144 -25.24 -185.36 -101.22
CA GLU A 144 -23.82 -185.07 -100.94
C GLU A 144 -23.41 -183.69 -101.50
N ALA A 145 -23.73 -183.41 -102.77
CA ALA A 145 -23.42 -182.13 -103.42
C ALA A 145 -24.13 -180.94 -102.75
N THR A 146 -25.41 -181.09 -102.36
CA THR A 146 -26.13 -180.02 -101.64
C THR A 146 -25.59 -179.78 -100.23
N VAL A 147 -24.96 -180.77 -99.59
CA VAL A 147 -24.29 -180.59 -98.28
C VAL A 147 -22.98 -179.81 -98.46
N GLU A 148 -22.14 -180.18 -99.42
CA GLU A 148 -20.90 -179.43 -99.71
C GLU A 148 -21.20 -177.97 -100.11
N GLU A 149 -22.26 -177.73 -100.89
CA GLU A 149 -22.73 -176.39 -101.27
C GLU A 149 -23.18 -175.57 -100.04
N ASN A 150 -23.99 -176.15 -99.14
CA ASN A 150 -24.41 -175.48 -97.90
C ASN A 150 -23.24 -175.25 -96.91
N GLU A 151 -22.27 -176.17 -96.82
CA GLU A 151 -21.07 -175.97 -95.99
C GLU A 151 -20.16 -174.86 -96.53
N ALA A 152 -20.05 -174.73 -97.85
CA ALA A 152 -19.34 -173.63 -98.49
C ALA A 152 -20.03 -172.27 -98.23
N GLU A 153 -21.35 -172.19 -98.41
CA GLU A 153 -22.13 -170.98 -98.05
C GLU A 153 -22.04 -170.65 -96.56
N HIS A 154 -22.02 -171.66 -95.67
CA HIS A 154 -21.81 -171.43 -94.24
C HIS A 154 -20.39 -170.92 -93.91
N GLN A 155 -19.34 -171.37 -94.59
CA GLN A 155 -18.01 -170.77 -94.44
C GLN A 155 -17.94 -169.33 -94.99
N GLU A 156 -18.60 -169.03 -96.10
CA GLU A 156 -18.60 -167.68 -96.67
C GLU A 156 -19.40 -166.69 -95.80
N THR A 157 -20.58 -167.10 -95.32
CA THR A 157 -21.38 -166.30 -94.39
C THR A 157 -20.67 -166.10 -93.05
N LEU A 158 -19.90 -167.08 -92.55
CA LEU A 158 -19.04 -166.90 -91.37
C LEU A 158 -17.87 -165.93 -91.58
N LYS A 159 -17.31 -165.83 -92.80
CA LYS A 159 -16.28 -164.81 -93.12
C LYS A 159 -16.90 -163.42 -93.17
N LYS A 160 -18.01 -163.26 -93.91
CA LYS A 160 -18.77 -162.01 -93.99
C LYS A 160 -19.30 -161.55 -92.62
N LEU A 161 -19.67 -162.48 -91.74
CA LEU A 161 -20.03 -162.17 -90.35
C LEU A 161 -18.85 -161.53 -89.62
N LYS A 162 -17.67 -162.15 -89.64
CA LYS A 162 -16.46 -161.61 -88.98
C LYS A 162 -16.04 -160.26 -89.55
N GLU A 163 -16.02 -160.12 -90.88
CA GLU A 163 -15.75 -158.85 -91.56
C GLU A 163 -16.73 -157.76 -91.10
N SER A 164 -18.01 -158.10 -90.90
CA SER A 164 -19.00 -157.17 -90.33
C SER A 164 -18.82 -156.91 -88.83
N GLU A 165 -18.35 -157.88 -88.04
CA GLU A 165 -18.02 -157.70 -86.62
C GLU A 165 -16.80 -156.80 -86.43
N ASP A 166 -15.78 -156.93 -87.28
CA ASP A 166 -14.59 -156.05 -87.30
C ASP A 166 -14.99 -154.61 -87.68
N ILE A 167 -15.82 -154.42 -88.71
CA ILE A 167 -16.37 -153.10 -89.09
C ILE A 167 -17.24 -152.51 -87.97
N ILE A 168 -18.03 -153.32 -87.26
CA ILE A 168 -18.79 -152.88 -86.08
C ILE A 168 -17.84 -152.51 -84.93
N GLY A 169 -16.69 -153.17 -84.80
CA GLY A 169 -15.61 -152.81 -83.89
C GLY A 169 -15.04 -151.42 -84.18
N ASP A 170 -14.62 -151.17 -85.42
CA ASP A 170 -14.08 -149.87 -85.84
C ASP A 170 -15.11 -148.74 -85.71
N LEU A 171 -16.37 -148.97 -86.09
CA LEU A 171 -17.45 -148.00 -85.93
C LEU A 171 -17.75 -147.70 -84.45
N ARG A 172 -17.62 -148.68 -83.54
CA ARG A 172 -17.71 -148.45 -82.08
C ARG A 172 -16.52 -147.62 -81.60
N LEU A 173 -15.29 -147.96 -81.99
CA LEU A 173 -14.10 -147.21 -81.63
C LEU A 173 -14.16 -145.75 -82.11
N GLU A 174 -14.66 -145.49 -83.32
CA GLU A 174 -14.85 -144.12 -83.81
C GLU A 174 -16.02 -143.41 -83.09
N THR A 175 -17.09 -144.12 -82.74
CA THR A 175 -18.17 -143.57 -81.91
C THR A 175 -17.65 -143.17 -80.51
N ASP A 176 -16.79 -143.97 -79.90
CA ASP A 176 -16.17 -143.68 -78.60
C ASP A 176 -15.15 -142.53 -78.68
N LYS A 177 -14.40 -142.41 -79.79
CA LYS A 177 -13.56 -141.24 -80.09
C LYS A 177 -14.38 -139.97 -80.25
N LEU A 178 -15.52 -140.03 -80.95
CA LEU A 178 -16.42 -138.89 -81.09
C LEU A 178 -17.12 -138.55 -79.76
N ALA A 179 -17.48 -139.54 -78.94
CA ALA A 179 -18.08 -139.33 -77.63
C ALA A 179 -17.09 -138.71 -76.63
N THR A 180 -15.82 -139.13 -76.62
CA THR A 180 -14.77 -138.53 -75.79
C THR A 180 -14.43 -137.11 -76.27
N LYS A 181 -14.28 -136.89 -77.58
CA LYS A 181 -14.05 -135.56 -78.17
C LYS A 181 -15.21 -134.60 -77.92
N ASN A 182 -16.46 -135.05 -77.96
CA ASN A 182 -17.63 -134.24 -77.60
C ASN A 182 -17.63 -133.86 -76.11
N LYS A 183 -17.25 -134.78 -75.21
CA LYS A 183 -17.08 -134.45 -73.78
C LYS A 183 -15.98 -133.39 -73.56
N GLU A 184 -14.84 -133.53 -74.22
CA GLU A 184 -13.78 -132.50 -74.17
C GLU A 184 -14.24 -131.14 -74.70
N LEU A 185 -14.99 -131.12 -75.82
CA LEU A 185 -15.50 -129.88 -76.40
C LEU A 185 -16.56 -129.23 -75.51
N ASN A 186 -17.42 -130.03 -74.88
CA ASN A 186 -18.41 -129.54 -73.92
C ASN A 186 -17.74 -128.94 -72.68
N GLN A 187 -16.72 -129.62 -72.11
CA GLN A 187 -15.92 -129.09 -71.00
C GLN A 187 -15.18 -127.80 -71.36
N LYS A 188 -14.68 -127.69 -72.60
CA LYS A 188 -14.04 -126.47 -73.12
C LYS A 188 -15.06 -125.33 -73.35
N LEU A 189 -16.31 -125.66 -73.69
CA LEU A 189 -17.41 -124.70 -73.83
C LEU A 189 -17.91 -124.22 -72.47
N GLU A 190 -18.08 -125.12 -71.49
CA GLU A 190 -18.41 -124.80 -70.10
C GLU A 190 -17.34 -123.89 -69.49
N ALA A 191 -16.05 -124.29 -69.54
CA ALA A 191 -14.92 -123.49 -69.08
C ALA A 191 -14.59 -122.25 -69.94
N ALA A 192 -15.36 -121.99 -71.01
CA ALA A 192 -15.36 -120.73 -71.74
C ALA A 192 -16.54 -119.85 -71.30
N GLY A 193 -17.74 -120.42 -71.14
CA GLY A 193 -18.92 -119.73 -70.60
C GLY A 193 -18.70 -119.23 -69.17
N GLU A 194 -18.06 -120.03 -68.31
CA GLU A 194 -17.63 -119.60 -66.97
C GLU A 194 -16.76 -118.33 -67.05
N LYS A 195 -15.78 -118.30 -67.97
CA LYS A 195 -14.90 -117.14 -68.18
C LYS A 195 -15.63 -115.94 -68.78
N GLU A 196 -16.62 -116.18 -69.64
CA GLU A 196 -17.48 -115.12 -70.17
C GLU A 196 -18.32 -114.48 -69.06
N THR A 197 -18.91 -115.27 -68.16
CA THR A 197 -19.60 -114.75 -66.97
C THR A 197 -18.65 -114.02 -66.02
N ASP A 198 -17.45 -114.55 -65.81
CA ASP A 198 -16.39 -113.95 -64.97
C ASP A 198 -15.91 -112.60 -65.53
N LEU A 199 -15.81 -112.47 -66.85
CA LEU A 199 -15.39 -111.25 -67.54
C LEU A 199 -16.52 -110.22 -67.59
N ASN A 200 -17.76 -110.65 -67.83
CA ASN A 200 -18.92 -109.76 -67.78
C ASN A 200 -19.15 -109.19 -66.37
N GLN A 201 -19.03 -110.01 -65.33
CA GLN A 201 -19.10 -109.54 -63.94
C GLN A 201 -18.02 -108.48 -63.64
N LYS A 202 -16.76 -108.74 -64.04
CA LYS A 202 -15.66 -107.77 -63.88
C LYS A 202 -15.87 -106.49 -64.70
N LEU A 203 -16.45 -106.60 -65.90
CA LEU A 203 -16.80 -105.45 -66.73
C LEU A 203 -17.88 -104.60 -66.07
N ASP A 204 -18.92 -105.23 -65.49
CA ASP A 204 -19.98 -104.55 -64.74
C ASP A 204 -19.46 -103.89 -63.45
N ASP A 205 -18.52 -104.51 -62.74
CA ASP A 205 -17.91 -103.92 -61.55
C ASP A 205 -16.99 -102.73 -61.92
N VAL A 206 -16.19 -102.84 -62.98
CA VAL A 206 -15.40 -101.70 -63.53
C VAL A 206 -16.31 -100.59 -64.08
N ASN A 207 -17.47 -100.92 -64.65
CA ASN A 207 -18.47 -99.92 -65.04
C ASN A 207 -19.00 -99.15 -63.81
N LYS A 208 -19.33 -99.84 -62.71
CA LYS A 208 -19.77 -99.20 -61.46
C LYS A 208 -18.67 -98.33 -60.85
N GLU A 209 -17.41 -98.77 -60.88
CA GLU A 209 -16.26 -97.97 -60.43
C GLU A 209 -16.07 -96.71 -61.29
N ARG A 210 -16.16 -96.83 -62.63
CA ARG A 210 -16.15 -95.66 -63.53
C ARG A 210 -17.27 -94.68 -63.19
N ASP A 211 -18.52 -95.17 -63.11
CA ASP A 211 -19.68 -94.29 -62.91
C ASP A 211 -19.65 -93.61 -61.54
N GLY A 212 -19.10 -94.28 -60.51
CA GLY A 212 -18.80 -93.69 -59.22
C GLY A 212 -17.72 -92.61 -59.28
N LEU A 213 -16.60 -92.86 -59.98
CA LEU A 213 -15.52 -91.89 -60.18
C LEU A 213 -15.95 -90.68 -61.02
N GLU A 214 -16.80 -90.87 -62.03
CA GLU A 214 -17.32 -89.76 -62.85
C GLU A 214 -18.31 -88.89 -62.05
N ALA A 215 -19.13 -89.51 -61.18
CA ALA A 215 -19.97 -88.78 -60.22
C ALA A 215 -19.17 -88.06 -59.11
N GLU A 216 -18.00 -88.57 -58.73
CA GLU A 216 -17.04 -87.87 -57.84
C GLU A 216 -16.46 -86.64 -58.54
N VAL A 217 -15.95 -86.81 -59.77
CA VAL A 217 -15.35 -85.75 -60.58
C VAL A 217 -16.33 -84.62 -60.90
N GLU A 218 -17.60 -84.91 -61.19
CA GLU A 218 -18.62 -83.87 -61.37
C GLU A 218 -18.97 -83.13 -60.07
N ARG A 219 -18.89 -83.80 -58.91
CA ARG A 219 -19.05 -83.13 -57.60
C ARG A 219 -17.87 -82.21 -57.31
N GLU A 220 -16.64 -82.68 -57.48
CA GLU A 220 -15.43 -81.86 -57.32
C GLU A 220 -15.43 -80.65 -58.27
N LYS A 221 -15.91 -80.79 -59.51
CA LYS A 221 -16.08 -79.65 -60.45
C LYS A 221 -17.07 -78.61 -59.92
N GLN A 222 -18.19 -79.05 -59.36
CA GLN A 222 -19.21 -78.15 -58.80
C GLN A 222 -18.73 -77.46 -57.52
N GLU A 223 -18.10 -78.17 -56.60
CA GLU A 223 -17.48 -77.60 -55.40
C GLU A 223 -16.36 -76.62 -55.76
N LYS A 224 -15.49 -76.98 -56.71
CA LYS A 224 -14.45 -76.08 -57.23
C LYS A 224 -15.04 -74.81 -57.84
N ALA A 225 -16.12 -74.90 -58.60
CA ALA A 225 -16.79 -73.73 -59.16
C ALA A 225 -17.41 -72.83 -58.08
N ALA A 226 -18.03 -73.42 -57.05
CA ALA A 226 -18.57 -72.69 -55.90
C ALA A 226 -17.46 -71.98 -55.11
N LEU A 227 -16.34 -72.65 -54.84
CA LEU A 227 -15.17 -72.09 -54.17
C LEU A 227 -14.51 -70.96 -54.99
N LEU A 228 -14.47 -71.08 -56.33
CA LEU A 228 -13.89 -70.06 -57.21
C LEU A 228 -14.76 -68.78 -57.22
N ASN A 229 -16.09 -68.93 -57.20
CA ASN A 229 -17.01 -67.80 -57.02
C ASN A 229 -16.82 -67.14 -55.65
N GLN A 230 -16.81 -67.91 -54.56
CA GLN A 230 -16.58 -67.38 -53.21
C GLN A 230 -15.23 -66.64 -53.08
N LEU A 231 -14.17 -67.16 -53.70
CA LEU A 231 -12.86 -66.53 -53.71
C LEU A 231 -12.86 -65.19 -54.48
N ASN A 232 -13.60 -65.13 -55.60
CA ASN A 232 -13.81 -63.90 -56.35
C ASN A 232 -14.63 -62.86 -55.55
N ASP A 233 -15.68 -63.30 -54.84
CA ASP A 233 -16.50 -62.43 -53.99
C ASP A 233 -15.68 -61.85 -52.81
N VAL A 234 -14.87 -62.69 -52.16
CA VAL A 234 -13.91 -62.25 -51.12
C VAL A 234 -12.87 -61.29 -51.69
N GLN A 235 -12.36 -61.52 -52.90
CA GLN A 235 -11.39 -60.62 -53.55
C GLN A 235 -12.01 -59.26 -53.90
N ASN A 236 -13.27 -59.21 -54.32
CA ASN A 236 -13.99 -57.95 -54.54
C ASN A 236 -14.21 -57.20 -53.21
N ALA A 237 -14.66 -57.90 -52.16
CA ALA A 237 -14.83 -57.29 -50.84
C ALA A 237 -13.52 -56.74 -50.26
N LEU A 238 -12.38 -57.40 -50.52
CA LEU A 238 -11.06 -56.91 -50.12
C LEU A 238 -10.66 -55.62 -50.85
N LEU A 239 -10.95 -55.52 -52.15
CA LEU A 239 -10.72 -54.30 -52.95
C LEU A 239 -11.62 -53.15 -52.51
N GLU A 240 -12.89 -53.41 -52.19
CA GLU A 240 -13.80 -52.42 -51.61
C GLU A 240 -13.32 -51.94 -50.23
N GLN A 241 -12.83 -52.85 -49.38
CA GLN A 241 -12.25 -52.51 -48.08
C GLN A 241 -10.97 -51.67 -48.21
N GLU A 242 -10.10 -51.97 -49.18
CA GLU A 242 -8.90 -51.17 -49.46
C GLU A 242 -9.26 -49.78 -50.00
N ALA A 243 -10.26 -49.66 -50.88
CA ALA A 243 -10.75 -48.37 -51.37
C ALA A 243 -11.37 -47.53 -50.24
N ALA A 244 -12.14 -48.15 -49.34
CA ALA A 244 -12.70 -47.50 -48.16
C ALA A 244 -11.60 -47.04 -47.18
N TYR A 245 -10.59 -47.88 -46.92
CA TYR A 245 -9.45 -47.53 -46.07
C TYR A 245 -8.64 -46.35 -46.63
N ASN A 246 -8.36 -46.34 -47.93
CA ASN A 246 -7.66 -45.23 -48.58
C ASN A 246 -8.46 -43.92 -48.51
N THR A 247 -9.78 -43.99 -48.69
CA THR A 247 -10.68 -42.84 -48.55
C THR A 247 -10.67 -42.29 -47.11
N LEU A 248 -10.85 -43.17 -46.11
CA LEU A 248 -10.81 -42.81 -44.69
C LEU A 248 -9.45 -42.23 -44.26
N SER A 249 -8.34 -42.75 -44.80
CA SER A 249 -6.99 -42.22 -44.59
C SER A 249 -6.81 -40.81 -45.18
N GLN A 250 -7.43 -40.54 -46.34
CA GLN A 250 -7.46 -39.20 -46.94
C GLN A 250 -8.34 -38.22 -46.15
N GLU A 251 -9.50 -38.67 -45.64
CA GLU A 251 -10.36 -37.86 -44.76
C GLU A 251 -9.66 -37.54 -43.44
N HIS A 252 -9.05 -38.52 -42.78
CA HIS A 252 -8.29 -38.32 -41.54
C HIS A 252 -7.14 -37.31 -41.74
N ARG A 253 -6.47 -37.33 -42.90
CA ARG A 253 -5.44 -36.34 -43.26
C ARG A 253 -6.02 -34.92 -43.41
N GLN A 254 -7.21 -34.78 -43.99
CA GLN A 254 -7.91 -33.49 -44.10
C GLN A 254 -8.35 -32.96 -42.72
N VAL A 255 -8.94 -33.83 -41.89
CA VAL A 255 -9.37 -33.48 -40.53
C VAL A 255 -8.19 -33.05 -39.67
N ASN A 256 -7.04 -33.74 -39.74
CA ASN A 256 -5.82 -33.36 -39.04
C ASN A 256 -5.26 -32.01 -39.53
N GLY A 257 -5.33 -31.72 -40.84
CA GLY A 257 -4.96 -30.40 -41.38
C GLY A 257 -5.86 -29.28 -40.83
N LEU A 258 -7.17 -29.46 -40.87
CA LEU A 258 -8.14 -28.52 -40.28
C LEU A 258 -7.96 -28.37 -38.77
N PHE A 259 -7.57 -29.43 -38.05
CA PHE A 259 -7.27 -29.38 -36.62
C PHE A 259 -6.04 -28.50 -36.35
N GLN A 260 -4.96 -28.65 -37.12
CA GLN A 260 -3.75 -27.82 -37.00
C GLN A 260 -4.03 -26.34 -37.35
N GLU A 261 -4.87 -26.07 -38.35
CA GLU A 261 -5.35 -24.71 -38.64
C GLU A 261 -6.13 -24.13 -37.46
N ARG A 262 -7.04 -24.90 -36.86
CA ARG A 262 -7.82 -24.47 -35.70
C ARG A 262 -6.93 -24.21 -34.48
N GLU A 263 -6.00 -25.12 -34.18
CA GLU A 263 -5.01 -24.97 -33.12
C GLU A 263 -4.17 -23.69 -33.31
N ALA A 264 -3.74 -23.39 -34.55
CA ALA A 264 -3.04 -22.17 -34.88
C ALA A 264 -3.91 -20.90 -34.72
N THR A 265 -5.20 -20.95 -35.06
CA THR A 265 -6.12 -19.83 -34.80
C THR A 265 -6.39 -19.62 -33.31
N ILE A 266 -6.50 -20.69 -32.53
CA ILE A 266 -6.66 -20.63 -31.07
C ILE A 266 -5.42 -19.99 -30.44
N LYS A 267 -4.22 -20.45 -30.79
CA LYS A 267 -2.95 -19.88 -30.27
C LYS A 267 -2.82 -18.38 -30.56
N LYS A 268 -3.22 -17.91 -31.75
CA LYS A 268 -3.28 -16.47 -32.07
C LYS A 268 -4.30 -15.74 -31.18
N LEU A 269 -5.54 -16.24 -31.11
CA LEU A 269 -6.60 -15.62 -30.32
C LEU A 269 -6.26 -15.56 -28.82
N THR A 270 -5.60 -16.58 -28.27
CA THR A 270 -5.08 -16.58 -26.88
C THR A 270 -4.02 -15.50 -26.67
N GLU A 271 -3.13 -15.29 -27.63
CA GLU A 271 -2.11 -14.24 -27.60
C GLU A 271 -2.74 -12.83 -27.73
N ASP A 272 -3.73 -12.67 -28.61
CA ASP A 272 -4.51 -11.42 -28.74
C ASP A 272 -5.25 -11.10 -27.43
N TYR A 273 -5.85 -12.10 -26.77
CA TYR A 273 -6.46 -11.95 -25.44
C TYR A 273 -5.45 -11.60 -24.34
N ARG A 274 -4.23 -12.15 -24.39
CA ARG A 274 -3.14 -11.81 -23.45
C ARG A 274 -2.76 -10.34 -23.59
N GLN A 275 -2.52 -9.87 -24.82
CA GLN A 275 -2.18 -8.48 -25.11
C GLN A 275 -3.32 -7.52 -24.73
N ALA A 276 -4.57 -7.86 -25.03
CA ALA A 276 -5.73 -7.06 -24.65
C ALA A 276 -5.91 -6.93 -23.13
N ARG A 277 -5.61 -8.00 -22.37
CA ARG A 277 -5.59 -7.96 -20.90
C ARG A 277 -4.48 -7.04 -20.38
N GLU A 278 -3.26 -7.18 -20.89
CA GLU A 278 -2.11 -6.36 -20.46
C GLU A 278 -2.34 -4.87 -20.72
N MET A 279 -2.94 -4.51 -21.87
CA MET A 279 -3.38 -3.14 -22.14
C MET A 279 -4.43 -2.64 -21.14
N LEU A 280 -5.40 -3.47 -20.75
CA LEU A 280 -6.43 -3.11 -19.76
C LEU A 280 -5.83 -2.92 -18.36
N GLU A 281 -4.88 -3.77 -17.97
CA GLU A 281 -4.14 -3.70 -16.71
C GLU A 281 -3.27 -2.41 -16.64
N GLU A 282 -2.68 -2.00 -17.76
CA GLU A 282 -1.99 -0.71 -17.90
C GLU A 282 -2.95 0.50 -17.80
N TYR A 283 -4.13 0.43 -18.42
CA TYR A 283 -5.15 1.48 -18.30
C TYR A 283 -5.70 1.62 -16.87
N MET A 284 -5.90 0.50 -16.16
CA MET A 284 -6.31 0.51 -14.75
C MET A 284 -5.27 1.21 -13.87
N SER A 285 -3.99 0.88 -14.00
CA SER A 285 -2.92 1.52 -13.23
C SER A 285 -2.79 3.03 -13.52
N LYS A 286 -2.97 3.45 -14.78
CA LYS A 286 -3.04 4.87 -15.16
C LYS A 286 -4.23 5.58 -14.52
N LEU A 287 -5.38 4.92 -14.43
CA LEU A 287 -6.59 5.46 -13.79
C LEU A 287 -6.36 5.67 -12.27
N GLU A 288 -5.83 4.66 -11.58
CA GLU A 288 -5.46 4.72 -10.15
C GLU A 288 -4.46 5.86 -9.87
N GLU A 289 -3.48 6.07 -10.74
CA GLU A 289 -2.56 7.21 -10.63
C GLU A 289 -3.23 8.57 -10.89
N THR A 290 -4.22 8.66 -11.78
CA THR A 290 -5.01 9.90 -11.91
C THR A 290 -5.90 10.14 -10.69
N GLU A 291 -6.52 9.11 -10.12
CA GLU A 291 -7.37 9.22 -8.94
C GLU A 291 -6.56 9.61 -7.69
N ARG A 292 -5.41 8.98 -7.47
CA ARG A 292 -4.47 9.36 -6.40
C ARG A 292 -4.04 10.82 -6.53
N ARG A 293 -3.65 11.28 -7.72
CA ARG A 293 -3.29 12.69 -7.94
C ARG A 293 -4.47 13.64 -7.74
N MET A 294 -5.68 13.27 -8.16
CA MET A 294 -6.88 14.05 -7.85
C MET A 294 -7.12 14.14 -6.33
N GLN A 295 -6.96 13.04 -5.58
CA GLN A 295 -7.11 13.04 -4.13
C GLN A 295 -6.01 13.85 -3.41
N GLU A 296 -4.77 13.82 -3.92
CA GLU A 296 -3.68 14.69 -3.48
C GLU A 296 -4.04 16.16 -3.72
N THR A 297 -4.43 16.56 -4.94
CA THR A 297 -4.87 17.93 -5.24
C THR A 297 -6.11 18.35 -4.47
N GLY A 298 -7.02 17.41 -4.13
CA GLY A 298 -8.20 17.68 -3.32
C GLY A 298 -7.85 18.06 -1.88
N LYS A 299 -6.91 17.34 -1.24
CA LYS A 299 -6.36 17.72 0.07
C LYS A 299 -5.70 19.10 0.00
N ASP A 300 -4.90 19.32 -1.04
CA ASP A 300 -4.22 20.58 -1.35
C ASP A 300 -5.20 21.76 -1.55
N VAL A 301 -6.38 21.51 -2.11
CA VAL A 301 -7.46 22.50 -2.21
C VAL A 301 -8.09 22.75 -0.83
N THR A 302 -8.48 21.70 -0.09
CA THR A 302 -9.08 21.87 1.24
C THR A 302 -8.19 22.58 2.25
N SER A 303 -6.85 22.40 2.17
CA SER A 303 -5.90 23.17 2.98
C SER A 303 -5.93 24.66 2.64
N ARG A 304 -5.99 25.00 1.34
CA ARG A 304 -6.07 26.39 0.89
C ARG A 304 -7.43 27.01 1.16
N GLU A 305 -8.51 26.24 1.18
CA GLU A 305 -9.83 26.70 1.60
C GLU A 305 -9.83 27.14 3.07
N VAL A 306 -9.19 26.37 3.96
CA VAL A 306 -8.98 26.77 5.37
C VAL A 306 -8.08 27.99 5.49
N GLU A 307 -6.95 28.05 4.77
CA GLU A 307 -6.08 29.25 4.75
C GLU A 307 -6.84 30.50 4.26
N ILE A 308 -7.76 30.35 3.31
CA ILE A 308 -8.62 31.43 2.81
C ILE A 308 -9.65 31.85 3.85
N GLU A 309 -10.24 30.92 4.61
CA GLU A 309 -11.19 31.21 5.69
C GLU A 309 -10.51 31.96 6.85
N GLU A 310 -9.34 31.51 7.29
CA GLU A 310 -8.49 32.24 8.26
C GLU A 310 -8.15 33.65 7.77
N LEU A 311 -7.75 33.80 6.49
CA LEU A 311 -7.47 35.11 5.90
C LEU A 311 -8.73 36.00 5.85
N GLN A 312 -9.91 35.45 5.56
CA GLN A 312 -11.17 36.19 5.59
C GLN A 312 -11.50 36.69 7.00
N GLU A 313 -11.33 35.88 8.05
CA GLU A 313 -11.48 36.32 9.44
C GLU A 313 -10.51 37.47 9.78
N THR A 314 -9.23 37.36 9.39
CA THR A 314 -8.28 38.46 9.64
C THR A 314 -8.67 39.74 8.90
N VAL A 315 -9.11 39.65 7.64
CA VAL A 315 -9.57 40.79 6.84
C VAL A 315 -10.79 41.45 7.49
N GLU A 316 -11.77 40.69 7.95
CA GLU A 316 -12.96 41.25 8.60
C GLU A 316 -12.61 41.87 9.97
N SER A 317 -11.71 41.27 10.75
CA SER A 317 -11.20 41.87 11.99
C SER A 317 -10.49 43.22 11.74
N LEU A 318 -9.75 43.33 10.64
CA LEU A 318 -9.09 44.55 10.21
C LEU A 318 -10.08 45.59 9.69
N ARG A 319 -11.10 45.16 8.92
CA ARG A 319 -12.19 45.99 8.41
C ARG A 319 -12.94 46.66 9.57
N ASN A 320 -13.41 45.88 10.54
CA ASN A 320 -14.08 46.40 11.74
C ASN A 320 -13.19 47.37 12.54
N ARG A 321 -11.88 47.09 12.65
CA ARG A 321 -10.93 48.02 13.29
C ARG A 321 -10.75 49.33 12.52
N VAL A 322 -10.79 49.31 11.19
CA VAL A 322 -10.74 50.52 10.35
C VAL A 322 -12.05 51.31 10.49
N GLU A 323 -13.19 50.64 10.54
CA GLU A 323 -14.53 51.24 10.74
C GLU A 323 -14.59 52.00 12.08
N MET A 324 -14.21 51.36 13.20
CA MET A 324 -14.07 52.01 14.51
C MET A 324 -13.10 53.22 14.50
N LYS A 325 -12.01 53.18 13.71
CA LYS A 325 -11.09 54.32 13.57
C LYS A 325 -11.63 55.42 12.66
N GLY A 326 -12.52 55.10 11.72
CA GLY A 326 -13.32 56.09 10.99
C GLY A 326 -14.21 56.88 11.94
N GLU A 327 -14.99 56.19 12.78
CA GLU A 327 -15.85 56.81 13.81
C GLU A 327 -15.05 57.70 14.78
N GLU A 328 -13.89 57.23 15.26
CA GLU A 328 -13.01 58.04 16.12
C GLU A 328 -12.53 59.33 15.43
N VAL A 329 -12.15 59.25 14.14
CA VAL A 329 -11.70 60.41 13.35
C VAL A 329 -12.85 61.38 13.09
N GLU A 330 -14.05 60.91 12.77
CA GLU A 330 -15.24 61.74 12.59
C GLU A 330 -15.60 62.48 13.90
N ASN A 331 -15.66 61.75 15.02
CA ASN A 331 -15.85 62.32 16.36
C ASN A 331 -14.79 63.37 16.74
N LEU A 332 -13.54 63.20 16.30
CA LEU A 332 -12.48 64.19 16.52
C LEU A 332 -12.61 65.39 15.56
N MET A 333 -13.06 65.17 14.32
CA MET A 333 -13.31 66.22 13.35
C MET A 333 -14.47 67.12 13.78
N GLU A 334 -15.57 66.56 14.30
CA GLU A 334 -16.65 67.35 14.91
C GLU A 334 -16.15 68.23 16.08
N LYS A 335 -15.33 67.66 16.97
CA LYS A 335 -14.74 68.39 18.11
C LYS A 335 -13.82 69.50 17.63
N MET A 336 -13.00 69.25 16.60
CA MET A 336 -12.15 70.25 15.95
C MET A 336 -12.97 71.37 15.33
N ASN A 337 -14.01 71.05 14.56
CA ASN A 337 -14.90 72.03 13.93
C ASN A 337 -15.64 72.89 14.98
N ASN A 338 -16.07 72.27 16.09
CA ASN A 338 -16.70 72.96 17.22
C ASN A 338 -15.71 73.92 17.92
N ILE A 339 -14.45 73.52 18.11
CA ILE A 339 -13.38 74.37 18.61
C ILE A 339 -13.06 75.51 17.62
N GLU A 340 -13.04 75.24 16.32
CA GLU A 340 -12.78 76.26 15.31
C GLU A 340 -13.89 77.31 15.26
N VAL A 341 -15.16 76.90 15.32
CA VAL A 341 -16.31 77.82 15.44
C VAL A 341 -16.22 78.65 16.72
N LYS A 342 -15.85 78.05 17.87
CA LYS A 342 -15.59 78.78 19.12
C LYS A 342 -14.44 79.79 18.98
N LEU A 343 -13.35 79.42 18.30
CA LEU A 343 -12.20 80.31 18.04
C LEU A 343 -12.59 81.47 17.12
N ARG A 344 -13.30 81.20 16.01
CA ARG A 344 -13.86 82.22 15.11
C ARG A 344 -14.78 83.20 15.85
N LEU A 345 -15.66 82.70 16.72
CA LEU A 345 -16.54 83.52 17.57
C LEU A 345 -15.76 84.30 18.65
N SER A 346 -14.71 83.72 19.24
CA SER A 346 -13.86 84.39 20.23
C SER A 346 -13.06 85.52 19.59
N ASN A 347 -12.46 85.29 18.42
CA ASN A 347 -11.76 86.31 17.64
C ASN A 347 -12.72 87.42 17.15
N GLN A 348 -13.97 87.08 16.82
CA GLN A 348 -14.97 88.10 16.52
C GLN A 348 -15.34 88.95 17.74
N LYS A 349 -15.50 88.35 18.92
CA LYS A 349 -15.70 89.09 20.19
C LYS A 349 -14.51 90.00 20.48
N LEU A 350 -13.28 89.50 20.33
CA LEU A 350 -12.05 90.26 20.56
C LEU A 350 -12.01 91.53 19.69
N ARG A 351 -12.25 91.40 18.38
CA ARG A 351 -12.31 92.55 17.46
C ARG A 351 -13.35 93.60 17.85
N VAL A 352 -14.51 93.18 18.36
CA VAL A 352 -15.54 94.10 18.87
C VAL A 352 -15.07 94.80 20.15
N THR A 353 -14.44 94.08 21.09
CA THR A 353 -13.89 94.69 22.31
C THR A 353 -12.71 95.63 22.03
N GLU A 354 -11.85 95.32 21.05
CA GLU A 354 -10.75 96.20 20.59
C GLU A 354 -11.26 97.48 19.90
N GLN A 355 -12.39 97.40 19.20
CA GLN A 355 -13.05 98.58 18.64
C GLN A 355 -13.63 99.45 19.77
N VAL A 356 -14.44 98.88 20.66
CA VAL A 356 -15.06 99.62 21.77
C VAL A 356 -14.01 100.22 22.71
N LEU A 357 -12.89 99.52 22.94
CA LEU A 357 -11.79 100.05 23.74
C LEU A 357 -11.18 101.31 23.09
N ARG A 358 -10.89 101.28 21.78
CA ARG A 358 -10.37 102.45 21.05
C ARG A 358 -11.35 103.62 21.02
N GLU A 359 -12.65 103.34 20.85
CA GLU A 359 -13.71 104.35 20.96
C GLU A 359 -13.70 105.01 22.36
N LYS A 360 -13.46 104.25 23.43
CA LYS A 360 -13.30 104.81 24.79
C LYS A 360 -11.96 105.52 25.03
N GLU A 361 -10.86 105.07 24.42
CA GLU A 361 -9.59 105.81 24.42
C GLU A 361 -9.69 107.15 23.66
N GLU A 362 -10.58 107.25 22.67
CA GLU A 362 -10.88 108.50 21.95
C GLU A 362 -11.81 109.42 22.77
N GLU A 363 -12.83 108.87 23.45
CA GLU A 363 -13.63 109.62 24.42
C GLU A 363 -12.76 110.20 25.55
N VAL A 364 -11.87 109.40 26.15
CA VAL A 364 -10.96 109.84 27.22
C VAL A 364 -10.00 110.93 26.72
N ARG A 365 -9.32 110.73 25.59
CA ARG A 365 -8.46 111.77 24.99
C ARG A 365 -9.23 113.07 24.69
N SER A 366 -10.50 112.97 24.29
CA SER A 366 -11.37 114.14 24.10
C SER A 366 -11.72 114.86 25.41
N ILE A 367 -11.84 114.13 26.52
CA ILE A 367 -12.08 114.69 27.86
C ILE A 367 -10.80 115.33 28.42
N GLU A 368 -9.66 114.67 28.27
CA GLU A 368 -8.34 115.17 28.69
C GLU A 368 -7.98 116.48 27.96
N ALA A 369 -8.17 116.54 26.64
CA ALA A 369 -7.96 117.77 25.87
C ALA A 369 -8.82 118.94 26.39
N LYS A 370 -10.11 118.69 26.67
CA LYS A 370 -11.03 119.69 27.26
C LYS A 370 -10.69 120.05 28.71
N HIS A 371 -9.98 119.19 29.43
CA HIS A 371 -9.46 119.50 30.77
C HIS A 371 -8.25 120.42 30.67
N LEU A 372 -7.30 120.11 29.78
CA LEU A 372 -6.11 120.93 29.54
C LEU A 372 -6.47 122.33 29.01
N GLU A 373 -7.44 122.43 28.09
CA GLU A 373 -8.00 123.71 27.62
C GLU A 373 -8.56 124.55 28.77
N LYS A 374 -9.37 123.94 29.64
CA LYS A 374 -9.91 124.61 30.85
C LYS A 374 -8.83 125.01 31.84
N GLN A 375 -7.77 124.22 31.98
CA GLN A 375 -6.64 124.53 32.85
C GLN A 375 -5.85 125.72 32.32
N ALA A 376 -5.55 125.76 31.01
CA ALA A 376 -4.85 126.88 30.39
C ALA A 376 -5.62 128.21 30.55
N LEU A 377 -6.95 128.19 30.35
CA LEU A 377 -7.82 129.35 30.61
C LEU A 377 -7.86 129.76 32.10
N LEU A 378 -7.65 128.82 33.02
CA LEU A 378 -7.55 129.09 34.45
C LEU A 378 -6.22 129.79 34.79
N GLU A 379 -5.12 129.29 34.22
CA GLU A 379 -3.75 129.80 34.39
C GLU A 379 -3.59 131.20 33.77
N GLU A 380 -4.12 131.43 32.56
CA GLU A 380 -4.17 132.75 31.92
C GLU A 380 -4.89 133.78 32.81
N ARG A 381 -6.05 133.41 33.37
CA ARG A 381 -6.82 134.29 34.27
C ARG A 381 -6.06 134.57 35.57
N ILE A 382 -5.34 133.58 36.12
CA ILE A 382 -4.48 133.76 37.29
C ILE A 382 -3.35 134.76 36.95
N LEU A 383 -2.69 134.60 35.78
CA LEU A 383 -1.69 135.52 35.27
C LEU A 383 -2.20 136.96 35.18
N MET A 384 -3.38 137.17 34.58
CA MET A 384 -4.01 138.50 34.52
C MET A 384 -4.25 139.11 35.91
N THR A 385 -4.65 138.31 36.91
CA THR A 385 -4.81 138.84 38.28
C THR A 385 -3.48 139.18 38.96
N HIS A 386 -2.41 138.40 38.71
CA HIS A 386 -1.07 138.77 39.19
C HIS A 386 -0.50 140.01 38.46
N GLU A 387 -0.94 140.26 37.23
CA GLU A 387 -0.61 141.49 36.48
C GLU A 387 -1.22 142.73 37.17
N THR A 388 -2.52 142.70 37.48
CA THR A 388 -3.21 143.83 38.10
C THR A 388 -2.76 144.09 39.54
N TYR A 389 -2.54 143.04 40.34
CA TYR A 389 -1.97 143.20 41.69
C TYR A 389 -0.54 143.77 41.66
N ARG A 390 0.28 143.38 40.68
CA ARG A 390 1.64 143.92 40.51
C ARG A 390 1.64 145.41 40.13
N GLY A 391 0.68 145.83 39.31
CA GLY A 391 0.44 147.25 39.01
C GLY A 391 0.17 148.08 40.28
N LEU A 392 -0.76 147.63 41.14
CA LEU A 392 -1.05 148.30 42.41
C LEU A 392 0.17 148.40 43.34
N ILE A 393 1.00 147.35 43.42
CA ILE A 393 2.21 147.35 44.27
C ILE A 393 3.21 148.41 43.81
N ASN A 394 3.42 148.55 42.50
CA ASN A 394 4.30 149.59 41.95
C ASN A 394 3.75 151.00 42.24
N GLU A 395 2.45 151.23 42.02
CA GLU A 395 1.79 152.52 42.27
C GLU A 395 1.77 152.90 43.77
N MET A 396 1.87 151.93 44.69
CA MET A 396 2.12 152.21 46.11
C MET A 396 3.59 152.57 46.38
N SER A 397 4.53 151.84 45.78
CA SER A 397 5.98 152.03 45.95
C SER A 397 6.43 153.44 45.54
N GLU A 398 5.96 153.94 44.39
CA GLU A 398 6.28 155.28 43.90
C GLU A 398 5.83 156.39 44.87
N ARG A 399 4.62 156.27 45.44
CA ARG A 399 4.08 157.23 46.44
C ARG A 399 4.85 157.22 47.76
N VAL A 400 5.38 156.08 48.18
CA VAL A 400 6.24 156.00 49.37
C VAL A 400 7.60 156.66 49.11
N ASN A 401 8.19 156.41 47.94
CA ASN A 401 9.50 156.93 47.57
C ASN A 401 9.51 158.46 47.43
N SER A 402 8.51 159.07 46.78
CA SER A 402 8.42 160.54 46.70
C SER A 402 8.26 161.19 48.08
N THR A 403 7.37 160.65 48.92
CA THR A 403 7.12 161.15 50.29
C THR A 403 8.36 161.07 51.19
N LEU A 404 9.27 160.12 50.94
CA LEU A 404 10.54 160.00 51.66
C LEU A 404 11.61 160.98 51.16
N LEU A 405 11.66 161.24 49.85
CA LEU A 405 12.68 162.09 49.23
C LEU A 405 12.58 163.55 49.72
N ASP A 406 11.37 164.12 49.69
CA ASP A 406 11.09 165.49 50.17
C ASP A 406 11.52 165.68 51.64
N ARG A 407 11.28 164.66 52.47
CA ARG A 407 11.64 164.68 53.89
C ARG A 407 13.14 164.71 54.10
N PHE A 408 13.92 163.94 53.33
CA PHE A 408 15.38 163.94 53.44
C PHE A 408 15.99 165.27 52.99
N GLN A 409 15.50 165.89 51.91
CA GLN A 409 15.98 167.20 51.47
C GLN A 409 15.79 168.28 52.57
N SER A 410 14.62 168.30 53.22
CA SER A 410 14.32 169.23 54.32
C SER A 410 15.16 169.06 55.60
N LEU A 411 15.94 167.97 55.68
CA LEU A 411 16.84 167.66 56.79
C LEU A 411 18.30 168.08 56.49
N SER A 412 18.75 167.96 55.25
CA SER A 412 20.11 168.34 54.84
C SER A 412 20.37 169.86 55.00
N GLU A 413 19.45 170.72 54.53
CA GLU A 413 19.61 172.19 54.65
C GLU A 413 19.87 172.65 56.09
N LYS A 414 19.22 172.00 57.07
CA LYS A 414 19.35 172.31 58.51
C LYS A 414 20.66 171.84 59.14
N ILE A 415 21.43 171.01 58.45
CA ILE A 415 22.73 170.51 58.92
C ILE A 415 23.85 171.43 58.41
N GLU A 416 23.77 171.87 57.16
CA GLU A 416 24.76 172.77 56.54
C GLU A 416 24.81 174.15 57.23
N GLU A 417 23.65 174.75 57.50
CA GLU A 417 23.54 176.06 58.18
C GLU A 417 24.28 176.09 59.52
N LYS A 418 24.22 175.00 60.29
CA LYS A 418 24.91 174.93 61.59
C LYS A 418 26.42 174.77 61.47
N HIS A 419 26.90 174.12 60.42
CA HIS A 419 28.32 173.79 60.29
C HIS A 419 29.19 175.06 60.15
N LEU A 420 28.71 176.03 59.36
CA LEU A 420 29.38 177.32 59.14
C LEU A 420 29.57 178.11 60.44
N SER A 421 28.59 178.08 61.35
CA SER A 421 28.63 178.83 62.62
C SER A 421 29.71 178.38 63.60
N PHE A 422 30.19 177.13 63.51
CA PHE A 422 31.22 176.60 64.40
C PHE A 422 32.64 176.95 63.94
N GLU A 423 32.86 177.13 62.65
CA GLU A 423 34.19 177.32 62.06
C GLU A 423 34.78 178.70 62.41
N GLU A 424 33.95 179.75 62.35
CA GLU A 424 34.33 181.14 62.65
C GLU A 424 34.84 181.33 64.09
N ILE A 425 34.25 180.60 65.06
CA ILE A 425 34.64 180.65 66.48
C ILE A 425 36.03 180.05 66.73
N VAL A 426 36.39 178.98 66.02
CA VAL A 426 37.65 178.23 66.21
C VAL A 426 38.86 179.03 65.70
N VAL A 427 38.69 179.76 64.60
CA VAL A 427 39.73 180.62 64.02
C VAL A 427 40.14 181.72 65.00
N GLU A 428 39.17 182.39 65.62
CA GLU A 428 39.41 183.55 66.48
C GLU A 428 40.08 183.18 67.81
N ALA A 429 39.71 182.04 68.41
CA ALA A 429 40.38 181.51 69.60
C ALA A 429 41.87 181.21 69.35
N THR A 430 42.19 180.65 68.18
CA THR A 430 43.56 180.30 67.78
C THR A 430 44.45 181.55 67.66
N ARG A 431 43.88 182.68 67.19
CA ARG A 431 44.58 183.95 67.00
C ARG A 431 45.06 184.59 68.31
N MET A 432 44.32 184.41 69.42
CA MET A 432 44.73 184.96 70.72
C MET A 432 45.91 184.20 71.35
N ILE A 433 45.95 182.88 71.20
CA ILE A 433 46.97 182.02 71.82
C ILE A 433 48.38 182.33 71.30
N LEU A 434 48.53 182.69 70.02
CA LEU A 434 49.85 183.02 69.46
C LEU A 434 50.53 184.20 70.18
N LYS A 435 49.81 185.28 70.45
CA LYS A 435 50.39 186.49 71.07
C LYS A 435 50.84 186.28 72.52
N ALA A 436 50.20 185.37 73.25
CA ALA A 436 50.63 185.02 74.60
C ALA A 436 51.99 184.31 74.63
N LYS A 437 52.39 183.64 73.54
CA LYS A 437 53.61 182.84 73.46
C LYS A 437 54.88 183.68 73.38
N GLU A 438 54.84 184.82 72.70
CA GLU A 438 56.03 185.67 72.47
C GLU A 438 56.53 186.31 73.78
N CYS A 439 55.60 186.82 74.60
CA CYS A 439 55.90 187.50 75.88
C CYS A 439 56.57 186.58 76.93
N VAL A 440 56.41 185.25 76.81
CA VAL A 440 57.02 184.26 77.73
C VAL A 440 58.50 184.00 77.41
N VAL A 441 58.98 184.35 76.21
CA VAL A 441 60.37 184.09 75.80
C VAL A 441 61.34 185.08 76.47
N GLU A 442 60.98 186.36 76.57
CA GLU A 442 61.87 187.41 77.10
C GLU A 442 62.20 187.20 78.58
N MET A 443 61.21 186.88 79.43
CA MET A 443 61.41 186.61 80.87
C MET A 443 62.32 185.40 81.15
N LYS A 444 62.65 184.57 80.16
CA LYS A 444 63.49 183.39 80.39
C LYS A 444 64.98 183.76 80.51
N ASN A 445 65.42 184.80 79.80
CA ASN A 445 66.85 185.15 79.70
C ASN A 445 67.38 185.80 81.00
N GLU A 446 66.53 186.48 81.77
CA GLU A 446 66.92 187.11 83.04
C GLU A 446 67.27 186.11 84.16
N LYS A 447 66.91 184.83 83.99
CA LYS A 447 67.03 183.81 85.05
C LYS A 447 68.43 183.17 85.15
N GLU A 448 69.18 183.10 84.06
CA GLU A 448 70.41 182.28 83.99
C GLU A 448 71.63 182.91 84.67
N GLU A 449 71.69 184.24 84.83
CA GLU A 449 72.80 184.89 85.56
C GLU A 449 72.77 184.65 87.07
N MET A 450 71.58 184.49 87.66
CA MET A 450 71.39 184.34 89.11
C MET A 450 71.85 182.98 89.67
N GLU A 451 72.07 181.96 88.83
CA GLU A 451 72.32 180.60 89.28
C GLU A 451 73.77 180.34 89.73
N LYS A 452 74.74 180.99 89.07
CA LYS A 452 76.20 180.80 89.34
C LYS A 452 76.65 181.24 90.73
N GLY A 453 75.91 182.11 91.41
CA GLY A 453 76.27 182.59 92.76
C GLY A 453 76.01 181.58 93.88
N LYS A 454 75.20 180.53 93.64
CA LYS A 454 74.74 179.63 94.71
C LYS A 454 75.74 178.49 95.03
N GLU A 455 76.55 178.06 94.06
CA GLU A 455 77.39 176.85 94.16
C GLU A 455 78.49 176.89 95.24
N GLU A 456 78.98 178.07 95.66
CA GLU A 456 80.10 178.15 96.61
C GLU A 456 79.71 177.84 98.07
N MET A 457 78.46 178.10 98.46
CA MET A 457 78.02 177.96 99.87
C MET A 457 77.64 176.51 100.26
N GLU A 458 77.17 175.71 99.31
CA GLU A 458 76.65 174.36 99.56
C GLU A 458 77.79 173.37 99.93
N LYS A 459 79.00 173.57 99.37
CA LYS A 459 80.20 172.74 99.56
C LYS A 459 80.82 172.71 100.97
N LYS A 460 80.26 173.41 101.96
CA LYS A 460 80.79 173.44 103.35
C LYS A 460 79.92 172.76 104.41
N LEU A 461 78.69 172.33 104.09
CA LEU A 461 77.76 171.77 105.09
C LEU A 461 77.63 170.24 105.08
N GLU A 462 77.95 169.55 103.98
CA GLU A 462 78.01 168.08 103.96
C GLU A 462 79.26 167.49 104.63
N GLY A 463 80.19 168.34 105.08
CA GLY A 463 81.54 167.98 105.55
C GLY A 463 81.69 167.38 106.95
N GLN A 464 80.60 167.03 107.65
CA GLN A 464 80.67 166.39 108.99
C GLN A 464 79.86 165.11 109.17
N VAL A 465 78.96 164.75 108.25
CA VAL A 465 77.91 163.74 108.53
C VAL A 465 78.28 162.32 108.05
N ARG A 466 79.29 162.16 107.18
CA ARG A 466 79.86 160.86 106.77
C ARG A 466 80.75 160.21 107.84
N GLU A 467 80.27 160.13 109.08
CA GLU A 467 80.81 159.26 110.13
C GLU A 467 79.76 158.32 110.74
N LYS A 468 78.51 158.35 110.24
CA LYS A 468 77.43 157.42 110.68
C LYS A 468 76.66 156.74 109.55
N GLU A 469 77.29 156.58 108.38
CA GLU A 469 76.91 155.55 107.40
C GLU A 469 77.41 154.17 107.90
N GLY A 470 76.75 153.63 108.92
CA GLY A 470 76.97 152.29 109.47
C GLY A 470 75.69 151.76 110.13
N LEU A 471 75.01 150.75 109.58
CA LEU A 471 75.43 149.33 109.63
C LEU A 471 75.76 148.90 111.08
N LYS A 472 74.85 148.47 111.95
CA LYS A 472 73.38 148.31 111.93
C LYS A 472 72.72 147.41 110.88
N GLU A 473 73.52 146.66 110.13
CA GLU A 473 73.13 145.39 109.51
C GLU A 473 73.19 144.27 110.56
N SER A 474 72.64 144.56 111.75
CA SER A 474 72.86 143.81 112.99
C SER A 474 71.73 144.05 114.00
N LEU A 475 70.48 144.00 113.53
CA LEU A 475 69.32 143.86 114.43
C LEU A 475 68.23 142.89 113.93
N LEU A 476 68.60 142.01 112.98
CA LEU A 476 68.03 140.67 112.94
C LEU A 476 68.64 139.88 114.12
N GLY A 477 68.02 140.01 115.29
CA GLY A 477 68.47 139.44 116.57
C GLY A 477 67.57 139.83 117.74
N LEU A 478 67.76 141.02 118.30
CA LEU A 478 67.05 141.54 119.49
C LEU A 478 65.50 141.64 119.37
N GLY A 479 64.93 141.47 118.17
CA GLY A 479 63.48 141.33 117.95
C GLY A 479 62.91 139.93 118.20
N GLU A 480 63.75 138.89 118.19
CA GLU A 480 63.37 137.50 118.49
C GLU A 480 63.78 137.12 119.91
N GLU A 481 64.91 137.63 120.41
CA GLU A 481 65.37 137.48 121.80
C GLU A 481 64.29 137.89 122.83
N LYS A 482 63.55 138.98 122.56
CA LYS A 482 62.42 139.42 123.41
C LYS A 482 61.27 138.42 123.51
N ARG A 483 61.19 137.43 122.62
CA ARG A 483 60.14 136.39 122.64
C ARG A 483 60.65 135.04 123.11
N GLU A 484 61.93 134.72 122.96
CA GLU A 484 62.48 133.44 123.44
C GLU A 484 62.90 133.48 124.92
N ALA A 485 63.50 134.57 125.41
CA ALA A 485 63.87 134.68 126.83
C ALA A 485 62.65 134.63 127.78
N ILE A 486 61.51 135.17 127.34
CA ILE A 486 60.24 135.12 128.09
C ILE A 486 59.66 133.69 128.08
N ARG A 487 59.88 132.89 127.02
CA ARG A 487 59.49 131.47 127.00
C ARG A 487 60.27 130.66 128.03
N GLN A 488 61.59 130.85 128.12
CA GLN A 488 62.42 130.01 129.00
C GLN A 488 62.23 130.26 130.50
N LEU A 489 62.13 131.52 130.96
CA LEU A 489 61.93 131.79 132.40
C LEU A 489 60.51 131.44 132.90
N CYS A 490 59.49 131.60 132.06
CA CYS A 490 58.15 131.10 132.38
C CYS A 490 58.11 129.56 132.48
N VAL A 491 58.97 128.84 131.75
CA VAL A 491 59.11 127.37 131.85
C VAL A 491 59.83 126.94 133.14
N TRP A 492 60.86 127.67 133.62
CA TRP A 492 61.47 127.31 134.93
C TRP A 492 60.65 127.79 136.15
N THR A 493 59.63 128.63 135.92
CA THR A 493 58.55 128.87 136.89
C THR A 493 57.74 127.58 137.16
N GLU A 494 57.92 126.52 136.38
CA GLU A 494 57.30 125.21 136.60
C GLU A 494 58.18 124.28 137.47
N HIS A 495 59.51 124.49 137.58
CA HIS A 495 60.33 123.79 138.60
C HIS A 495 60.05 124.31 140.02
N HIS A 496 59.45 125.50 140.16
CA HIS A 496 58.85 125.95 141.42
C HIS A 496 57.64 125.11 141.85
N ARG A 497 57.11 124.23 140.98
CA ARG A 497 55.99 123.32 141.21
C ARG A 497 56.49 121.96 141.69
N ASP A 498 57.13 121.19 140.81
CA ASP A 498 57.41 119.76 140.99
C ASP A 498 58.20 119.42 142.26
N ARG A 499 59.23 120.22 142.63
CA ARG A 499 60.09 119.92 143.81
C ARG A 499 59.59 120.52 145.12
N CYS A 500 58.46 121.25 145.08
CA CYS A 500 57.65 121.54 146.27
C CYS A 500 56.61 120.43 146.49
N GLU A 501 56.09 119.84 145.41
CA GLU A 501 55.06 118.80 145.47
C GLU A 501 55.65 117.43 145.86
N TYR A 502 56.58 116.86 145.08
CA TYR A 502 57.09 115.49 145.29
C TYR A 502 57.78 115.21 146.65
N LEU A 503 58.17 116.26 147.40
CA LEU A 503 59.00 116.10 148.60
C LEU A 503 58.19 115.92 149.89
N GLU A 504 57.18 116.76 150.15
CA GLU A 504 56.40 116.74 151.40
C GLU A 504 54.87 116.62 151.21
N GLU A 505 54.44 116.17 150.02
CA GLU A 505 53.19 115.41 149.82
C GLU A 505 53.08 114.21 150.80
N VAL A 506 54.22 113.76 151.35
CA VAL A 506 54.34 112.84 152.51
C VAL A 506 53.52 113.27 153.74
N LEU A 507 53.19 114.56 153.93
CA LEU A 507 52.71 115.08 155.21
C LEU A 507 51.20 115.43 155.34
N SER A 508 50.35 115.47 154.29
CA SER A 508 48.92 115.90 154.49
C SER A 508 47.83 115.54 153.43
N LYS A 509 47.10 114.42 153.67
CA LYS A 509 45.66 114.14 153.29
C LYS A 509 45.31 113.75 151.83
N MET A 510 44.11 113.26 151.41
CA MET A 510 42.86 112.65 152.01
C MET A 510 41.43 113.20 151.58
N VAL A 511 41.02 113.08 150.29
CA VAL A 511 39.67 112.57 149.74
C VAL A 511 38.41 113.46 149.30
N VAL A 512 38.09 113.51 147.97
CA VAL A 512 36.84 113.20 147.11
C VAL A 512 35.44 113.97 147.00
N ALA A 513 35.06 114.42 145.76
CA ALA A 513 33.81 114.42 144.86
C ALA A 513 32.32 114.97 145.10
N ARG A 514 31.57 115.19 143.95
CA ARG A 514 30.07 115.31 143.63
C ARG A 514 29.37 116.72 143.40
N GLY A 515 28.24 116.78 142.63
CA GLY A 515 27.33 117.98 142.49
C GLY A 515 26.08 117.86 141.55
N GLN A 516 25.01 118.69 141.69
CA GLN A 516 23.69 118.57 140.98
C GLN A 516 22.78 119.85 140.95
N ARG A 517 21.83 119.94 139.98
CA ARG A 517 20.44 120.53 140.02
C ARG A 517 20.10 122.06 140.06
N GLN A 518 18.82 122.31 139.71
CA GLN A 518 17.95 123.52 139.80
C GLN A 518 17.51 123.82 141.28
N PRO A 519 16.89 124.98 141.66
CA PRO A 519 15.45 125.28 141.35
C PRO A 519 15.06 126.79 141.30
N GLN A 520 13.75 127.09 141.38
CA GLN A 520 13.11 128.42 141.43
C GLN A 520 13.23 129.11 142.81
N ARG A 521 13.11 130.45 142.84
CA ARG A 521 11.90 131.09 143.40
C ARG A 521 11.66 132.49 142.82
#